data_AF-A0A7X7FWZ4-F1
#
_entry.id   AF-A0A7X7FWZ4-F1
#
_cell.length_a   1.000
_cell.length_b   1.000
_cell.length_c   1.000
_cell.angle_alpha   90.00
_cell.angle_beta   90.00
_cell.angle_gamma   90.00
#
_symmetry.space_group_name_H-M   'P 1'
#
loop_
_entity.id
_entity.type
_entity.pdbx_description
1 polymer ?
#
loop_
_entity_poly.entity_id
_entity_poly.type
_entity_poly.pdbx_seq_one_letter_code
_entity_poly.pdbx_strand_id
1 'polypeptide(L)'
;VYIHVPEGAIPKDGPSAGITLLTALISTFTGIKPKAKLAMTGEITLRGKLSPVGGIKEKILAAKRAEIYDIVLPADNQNNVNEIDAKYIEGMRFHYFNDMTQALKFNLEY
;
A
#
# COMPACT_ATOMS: atom_id res chain seq x y z
N VAL A 1 22.50 1.75 1.64
CA VAL A 1 21.07 1.67 2.02
C VAL A 1 20.85 0.29 2.63
N TYR A 2 20.48 0.22 3.90
CA TYR A 2 20.10 -1.03 4.57
C TYR A 2 18.59 -1.05 4.73
N ILE A 3 17.95 -2.14 4.32
CA ILE A 3 16.49 -2.28 4.32
C ILE A 3 16.16 -3.47 5.21
N HIS A 4 15.42 -3.23 6.28
CA HIS A 4 14.86 -4.26 7.12
C HIS A 4 13.36 -4.36 6.83
N VAL A 5 12.92 -5.51 6.35
CA VAL A 5 11.50 -5.84 6.24
C VAL A 5 11.20 -6.89 7.32
N PRO A 6 10.45 -6.56 8.39
CA PRO A 6 10.22 -7.50 9.50
C PRO A 6 9.46 -8.73 9.01
N GLU A 7 9.54 -9.87 9.67
CA GLU A 7 8.71 -11.02 9.30
C GLU A 7 7.21 -10.79 9.62
N GLY A 8 6.33 -11.51 8.93
CA GLY A 8 4.91 -11.62 9.24
C GLY A 8 4.46 -13.08 9.15
N ALA A 9 3.22 -13.40 9.53
CA ALA A 9 2.70 -14.77 9.55
C ALA A 9 2.60 -15.45 8.17
N ILE A 10 2.67 -14.66 7.08
CA ILE A 10 2.70 -15.12 5.69
C ILE A 10 4.04 -14.66 5.11
N PRO A 11 4.83 -15.54 4.46
CA PRO A 11 6.12 -15.18 3.87
C PRO A 11 5.99 -13.94 2.99
N LYS A 12 6.90 -12.97 3.18
CA LYS A 12 6.89 -11.69 2.44
C LYS A 12 7.50 -11.80 1.04
N ASP A 13 7.46 -12.99 0.44
CA ASP A 13 8.08 -13.36 -0.84
C ASP A 13 7.39 -12.79 -2.10
N GLY A 14 6.50 -11.81 -1.94
CA GLY A 14 5.78 -11.19 -3.04
C GLY A 14 6.29 -9.77 -3.36
N PRO A 15 6.35 -9.35 -4.64
CA PRO A 15 6.69 -7.97 -5.04
C PRO A 15 5.72 -6.90 -4.50
N SER A 16 4.63 -7.33 -3.85
CA SER A 16 3.51 -6.53 -3.36
C SER A 16 3.80 -5.42 -2.34
N ALA A 17 5.04 -5.29 -1.85
CA ALA A 17 5.48 -4.21 -0.98
C ALA A 17 6.30 -3.12 -1.70
N GLY A 18 6.34 -3.14 -3.04
CA GLY A 18 7.15 -2.23 -3.85
C GLY A 18 6.90 -0.75 -3.54
N ILE A 19 5.64 -0.32 -3.51
CA ILE A 19 5.29 1.09 -3.20
C ILE A 19 5.66 1.49 -1.76
N THR A 20 5.54 0.56 -0.82
CA THR A 20 5.93 0.75 0.59
C THR A 20 7.42 0.99 0.69
N LEU A 21 8.21 0.15 0.03
CA LEU A 21 9.65 0.25 0.05
C LEU A 21 10.13 1.53 -0.62
N LEU A 22 9.56 1.87 -1.77
CA LEU A 22 9.86 3.11 -2.47
C LEU A 22 9.54 4.34 -1.60
N THR A 23 8.37 4.36 -0.94
CA THR A 23 7.99 5.46 -0.02
C THR A 23 9.01 5.60 1.11
N ALA A 24 9.43 4.49 1.73
CA ALA A 24 10.43 4.50 2.80
C ALA A 24 11.79 5.03 2.31
N LEU A 25 12.23 4.61 1.12
CA LEU A 25 13.48 5.10 0.51
C LEU A 25 13.42 6.60 0.21
N ILE A 26 12.37 7.07 -0.46
CA ILE A 26 12.20 8.49 -0.76
C ILE A 26 12.16 9.32 0.52
N SER A 27 11.41 8.86 1.53
CA SER A 27 11.38 9.53 2.83
C SER A 27 12.78 9.62 3.46
N THR A 28 13.54 8.52 3.45
CA THR A 28 14.90 8.46 4.02
C THR A 28 15.85 9.45 3.33
N PHE A 29 15.78 9.58 2.01
CA PHE A 29 16.68 10.47 1.26
C PHE A 29 16.25 11.94 1.24
N THR A 30 14.96 12.23 1.36
CA THR A 30 14.41 13.60 1.25
C THR A 30 14.09 14.24 2.60
N GLY A 31 14.00 13.45 3.67
CA GLY A 31 13.57 13.91 5.00
C GLY A 31 12.05 14.17 5.10
N ILE A 32 11.30 13.95 4.03
CA ILE A 32 9.84 14.14 4.00
C ILE A 32 9.19 12.93 4.66
N LYS A 33 8.30 13.17 5.62
CA LYS A 33 7.67 12.10 6.39
C LYS A 33 6.56 11.45 5.57
N PRO A 34 6.38 10.11 5.67
CA PRO A 34 5.16 9.46 5.21
C PRO A 34 4.01 9.85 6.13
N LYS A 35 2.81 9.95 5.56
CA LYS A 35 1.58 10.19 6.32
C LYS A 35 1.38 9.10 7.37
N ALA A 36 1.03 9.52 8.59
CA ALA A 36 0.70 8.60 9.67
C ALA A 36 -0.59 7.81 9.38
N LYS A 37 -0.68 6.59 9.93
CA LYS A 37 -1.86 5.70 9.83
C LYS A 37 -2.31 5.44 8.38
N LEU A 38 -1.34 5.18 7.50
CA LEU A 38 -1.58 4.83 6.10
C LEU A 38 -1.06 3.41 5.80
N ALA A 39 -1.92 2.53 5.30
CA ALA A 39 -1.52 1.24 4.78
C ALA A 39 -1.34 1.33 3.26
N MET A 40 -0.37 0.62 2.71
CA MET A 40 -0.13 0.60 1.26
C MET A 40 0.39 -0.75 0.79
N THR A 41 -0.03 -1.17 -0.39
CA THR A 41 0.46 -2.36 -1.09
C THR A 41 0.38 -2.11 -2.59
N GLY A 42 1.26 -2.76 -3.35
CA GLY A 42 1.34 -2.61 -4.79
C GLY A 42 2.74 -2.97 -5.27
N GLU A 43 2.82 -3.67 -6.40
CA GLU A 43 4.09 -3.95 -7.05
C GLU A 43 4.48 -2.75 -7.90
N ILE A 44 5.76 -2.42 -7.94
CA ILE A 44 6.27 -1.36 -8.82
C ILE A 44 7.09 -1.98 -9.92
N THR A 45 6.93 -1.45 -11.13
CA THR A 45 7.80 -1.78 -12.25
C THR A 45 8.91 -0.75 -12.39
N LEU A 46 10.00 -1.09 -13.09
CA LEU A 46 11.06 -0.12 -13.42
C LEU A 46 10.57 1.08 -14.25
N ARG A 47 9.41 0.96 -14.91
CA ARG A 47 8.77 2.04 -15.68
C ARG A 47 7.85 2.92 -14.86
N GLY A 48 7.71 2.66 -13.55
CA GLY A 48 6.88 3.46 -12.65
C GLY A 48 5.41 3.04 -12.56
N LYS A 49 4.98 2.02 -13.33
CA LYS A 49 3.63 1.45 -13.20
C LYS A 49 3.47 0.82 -11.80
N LEU A 50 2.35 1.13 -11.15
CA LEU A 50 1.84 0.46 -9.96
C LEU A 50 0.91 -0.69 -10.39
N SER A 51 1.33 -1.92 -10.11
CA SER A 51 0.67 -3.15 -10.58
C SER A 51 -0.14 -3.83 -9.48
N PRO A 52 -1.21 -4.58 -9.86
CA PRO A 52 -2.11 -5.23 -8.92
C PRO A 52 -1.41 -6.31 -8.10
N VAL A 53 -1.94 -6.54 -6.90
CA VAL A 53 -1.43 -7.55 -5.96
C VAL A 53 -2.54 -8.51 -5.54
N GLY A 54 -2.15 -9.73 -5.19
CA GLY A 54 -3.06 -10.70 -4.59
C GLY A 54 -3.31 -10.46 -3.09
N GLY A 55 -4.28 -11.21 -2.55
CA GLY A 55 -4.59 -11.23 -1.12
C GLY A 55 -5.18 -9.92 -0.57
N ILE A 56 -5.96 -9.20 -1.40
CA ILE A 56 -6.49 -7.88 -1.05
C ILE A 56 -7.39 -7.96 0.19
N LYS A 57 -8.25 -8.97 0.28
CA LYS A 57 -9.15 -9.15 1.41
C LYS A 57 -8.39 -9.31 2.72
N GLU A 58 -7.37 -10.17 2.75
CA GLU A 58 -6.56 -10.44 3.93
C GLU A 58 -5.77 -9.19 4.36
N LYS A 59 -5.22 -8.46 3.39
CA LYS A 59 -4.46 -7.21 3.62
C LYS A 59 -5.34 -6.10 4.18
N ILE A 60 -6.55 -5.91 3.64
CA ILE A 60 -7.51 -4.91 4.12
C ILE A 60 -7.97 -5.26 5.54
N LEU A 61 -8.31 -6.52 5.80
CA LEU A 61 -8.70 -6.95 7.14
C LEU A 61 -7.55 -6.80 8.15
N ALA A 62 -6.31 -7.03 7.74
CA ALA A 62 -5.14 -6.78 8.58
C ALA A 62 -4.97 -5.29 8.90
N ALA A 63 -5.12 -4.40 7.92
CA ALA A 63 -5.09 -2.95 8.13
C ALA A 63 -6.19 -2.51 9.11
N LYS A 64 -7.42 -3.01 8.93
CA LYS A 64 -8.54 -2.72 9.84
C LYS A 64 -8.26 -3.20 11.28
N ARG A 65 -7.68 -4.40 11.45
CA ARG A 65 -7.26 -4.92 12.78
C ARG A 65 -6.17 -4.07 13.43
N ALA A 66 -5.33 -3.43 12.63
CA ALA A 66 -4.31 -2.49 13.09
C ALA A 66 -4.85 -1.05 13.27
N GLU A 67 -6.17 -0.85 13.17
CA GLU A 67 -6.84 0.46 13.26
C GLU A 67 -6.34 1.47 12.20
N ILE A 68 -5.94 0.96 11.03
CA ILE A 68 -5.54 1.74 9.87
C ILE A 68 -6.68 1.72 8.86
N TYR A 69 -7.28 2.90 8.64
CA TYR A 69 -8.47 3.05 7.80
C TYR A 69 -8.18 3.63 6.42
N ASP A 70 -7.05 4.33 6.24
CA ASP A 70 -6.61 4.82 4.93
C ASP A 70 -5.71 3.77 4.26
N ILE A 71 -6.09 3.35 3.05
CA ILE A 71 -5.40 2.29 2.30
C ILE A 71 -5.11 2.73 0.87
N VAL A 72 -3.84 2.63 0.47
CA VAL A 72 -3.36 2.88 -0.89
C VAL A 72 -3.26 1.55 -1.64
N LEU A 73 -3.91 1.49 -2.81
CA LEU A 73 -3.99 0.31 -3.66
C LEU A 73 -3.71 0.65 -5.14
N PRO A 74 -3.25 -0.33 -5.93
CA PRO A 74 -3.28 -0.23 -7.39
C PRO A 74 -4.72 -0.08 -7.87
N ALA A 75 -4.97 0.76 -8.88
CA ALA A 75 -6.33 0.96 -9.41
C ALA A 75 -6.94 -0.34 -9.96
N ASP A 76 -6.10 -1.21 -10.54
CA ASP A 76 -6.50 -2.53 -11.04
C ASP A 76 -7.07 -3.44 -9.93
N ASN A 77 -6.80 -3.16 -8.64
CA ASN A 77 -7.37 -3.92 -7.52
C ASN A 77 -8.76 -3.41 -7.06
N GLN A 78 -9.30 -2.34 -7.63
CA GLN A 78 -10.60 -1.79 -7.22
C GLN A 78 -11.74 -2.82 -7.35
N ASN A 79 -11.73 -3.63 -8.41
CA ASN A 79 -12.71 -4.71 -8.58
C ASN A 79 -12.64 -5.73 -7.45
N ASN A 80 -11.43 -6.09 -7.00
CA ASN A 80 -11.28 -7.01 -5.86
C ASN A 80 -11.82 -6.43 -4.56
N VAL A 81 -11.73 -5.11 -4.37
CA VAL A 81 -12.31 -4.44 -3.19
C VAL A 81 -13.83 -4.45 -3.25
N ASN A 82 -14.41 -4.21 -4.44
CA ASN A 82 -15.86 -4.21 -4.65
C ASN A 82 -16.51 -5.59 -4.41
N GLU A 83 -15.75 -6.68 -4.54
CA GLU A 83 -16.20 -8.04 -4.24
C GLU A 83 -16.23 -8.35 -2.74
N ILE A 84 -15.65 -7.51 -1.88
CA ILE A 84 -15.64 -7.71 -0.44
C ILE A 84 -16.95 -7.19 0.16
N ASP A 85 -17.60 -8.02 0.99
CA ASP A 85 -18.80 -7.64 1.74
C ASP A 85 -18.57 -6.32 2.52
N ALA A 86 -19.48 -5.36 2.31
CA ALA A 86 -19.41 -4.00 2.82
C ALA A 86 -19.15 -3.94 4.33
N LYS A 87 -19.68 -4.89 5.12
CA LYS A 87 -19.46 -4.92 6.57
C LYS A 87 -17.98 -5.03 6.97
N TYR A 88 -17.16 -5.62 6.10
CA TYR A 88 -15.72 -5.76 6.36
C TYR A 88 -14.95 -4.48 6.02
N ILE A 89 -15.38 -3.73 5.01
CA ILE A 89 -14.70 -2.52 4.52
C ILE A 89 -15.34 -1.21 4.99
N GLU A 90 -16.42 -1.29 5.77
CA GLU A 90 -17.06 -0.14 6.38
C GLU A 90 -16.05 0.69 7.21
N GLY A 91 -16.12 2.01 7.03
CA GLY A 91 -15.24 2.99 7.69
C GLY A 91 -13.86 3.13 7.05
N MET A 92 -13.53 2.36 6.03
CA MET A 92 -12.23 2.40 5.35
C MET A 92 -12.25 3.36 4.14
N ARG A 93 -11.12 3.99 3.87
CA ARG A 93 -10.89 4.91 2.77
C ARG A 93 -9.84 4.34 1.83
N PHE A 94 -10.24 4.06 0.59
CA PHE A 94 -9.37 3.48 -0.43
C PHE A 94 -8.91 4.54 -1.42
N HIS A 95 -7.60 4.60 -1.65
CA HIS A 95 -6.94 5.53 -2.55
C HIS A 95 -6.27 4.72 -3.68
N TYR A 96 -6.77 4.88 -4.90
CA TYR A 96 -6.38 4.06 -6.04
C TYR A 96 -5.44 4.82 -6.98
N PHE A 97 -4.33 4.20 -7.38
CA PHE A 97 -3.36 4.81 -8.29
C PHE A 97 -2.87 3.83 -9.36
N ASN A 98 -2.50 4.36 -10.52
CA ASN A 98 -1.88 3.59 -11.62
C ASN A 98 -0.36 3.79 -11.70
N ASP A 99 0.13 4.88 -11.13
CA ASP A 99 1.53 5.32 -11.25
C ASP A 99 2.13 5.57 -9.86
N MET A 100 3.36 5.13 -9.66
CA MET A 100 4.06 5.25 -8.39
C MET A 100 4.28 6.71 -7.97
N THR A 101 4.43 7.64 -8.92
CA THR A 101 4.67 9.06 -8.62
C THR A 101 3.44 9.70 -7.99
N GLN A 102 2.25 9.36 -8.51
CA GLN A 102 0.98 9.84 -7.95
C GLN A 102 0.77 9.29 -6.54
N ALA A 103 1.01 7.98 -6.36
CA ALA A 103 0.95 7.37 -5.05
C ALA A 103 1.96 7.99 -4.07
N LEU A 104 3.21 8.24 -4.48
CA LEU A 104 4.23 8.86 -3.63
C LEU A 104 3.85 10.28 -3.19
N LYS A 105 3.33 11.11 -4.10
CA LYS A 105 2.83 12.45 -3.77
C LYS A 105 1.71 12.38 -2.73
N PHE A 106 0.86 11.37 -2.82
CA PHE A 106 -0.19 11.15 -1.82
C PHE A 106 0.37 10.61 -0.49
N ASN A 107 1.35 9.71 -0.51
CA ASN A 107 1.86 9.03 0.67
C ASN A 107 2.69 9.93 1.59
N LEU A 108 3.24 11.01 1.08
CA LEU A 108 4.17 11.90 1.79
C LEU A 108 3.49 13.21 2.22
N GLU A 109 3.97 13.80 3.31
CA GLU A 109 3.48 15.06 3.90
C GLU A 109 4.05 16.30 3.18
N TYR A 110 3.84 16.38 1.87
CA TYR A 110 4.16 17.59 1.08
C TYR A 110 3.25 18.77 1.42
#